data_AF-A0A2E9ITA0-F1
#
_entry.id   AF-A0A2E9ITA0-F1
#
_cell.length_a   1.000
_cell.length_b   1.000
_cell.length_c   1.000
_cell.angle_alpha   90.00
_cell.angle_beta   90.00
_cell.angle_gamma   90.00
#
_symmetry.space_group_name_H-M   'P 1'
#
loop_
_entity.id
_entity.type
_entity.pdbx_description
1 polymer ?
#
loop_
_entity_poly.entity_id
_entity_poly.type
_entity_poly.pdbx_seq_one_letter_code
_entity_poly.pdbx_strand_id
1 'polypeptide(L)'
;MNKTLMLVICDFLLLSMLALARFDPPEEKPETGLEVTEASASAEAELISLLEESLESELSSRQNLTEDLTETRESLQAKARELAEREAALAATQSNLEATTQKAQQLEQTKAEIEAAQQALASEKARIEAERAQLAERFDNTRTELEAAKSEQVSLVSTLGQLKEESSVAKEKLSQTEEELIAREILLAEREAALKAAEEEKAKLAAEREALNRELQVAQAERRLLEQNLTSEQAEKLQLQREKEQAFARADRLTENVSELGAGVSQLGQGVSSLAQASEDIKKEIEAARPQTMSEIFTRFQNNRASLRFTATEAGLFGAQTTRSYESKSILITDASGATYLVTHTANSPFAFSKNANNLLAASLEVSLGNRRFPVSQIGFLSTDPRILFVPLPQSVVERSGLETFPLAQQPERWEEAVLVKNDESNFGRTGFRRLTESERFLKMDRPALGQLFADFASSRGDLAFTKNSQFIGILTDSEHAVVINDFLASAVTQLNANFNTEENAATIDRLRDRVQQLPAKIR
;
A
#
# COMPACT_ATOMS: atom_id res chain seq x y z
N MET A 1 -2.58 80.50 34.73
CA MET A 1 -3.02 81.87 34.35
C MET A 1 -2.46 82.86 35.36
N ASN A 2 -2.03 84.04 34.91
CA ASN A 2 -1.07 84.87 35.64
C ASN A 2 -1.70 85.81 36.68
N LYS A 3 -1.11 85.87 37.89
CA LYS A 3 -1.37 86.89 38.92
C LYS A 3 -1.25 88.32 38.37
N THR A 4 -0.36 88.52 37.40
CA THR A 4 -0.12 89.79 36.71
C THR A 4 -1.37 90.35 36.03
N LEU A 5 -2.25 89.50 35.48
CA LEU A 5 -3.47 89.95 34.81
C LEU A 5 -4.50 90.52 35.81
N MET A 6 -4.60 89.91 36.99
CA MET A 6 -5.51 90.33 38.05
C MET A 6 -5.09 91.68 38.66
N LEU A 7 -3.77 91.91 38.79
CA LEU A 7 -3.22 93.15 39.30
C LEU A 7 -3.52 94.34 38.37
N VAL A 8 -3.37 94.15 37.05
CA VAL A 8 -3.70 95.17 36.03
C VAL A 8 -5.19 95.50 36.00
N ILE A 9 -6.08 94.52 36.18
CA ILE A 9 -7.53 94.75 36.20
C ILE A 9 -7.97 95.53 37.44
N CYS A 10 -7.40 95.23 38.63
CA CYS A 10 -7.71 95.96 39.85
C CYS A 10 -7.22 97.42 39.81
N ASP A 11 -6.03 97.67 39.26
CA ASP A 11 -5.45 99.02 39.17
C ASP A 11 -6.27 99.93 38.24
N PHE A 12 -6.72 99.39 37.10
CA PHE A 12 -7.61 100.09 36.16
C PHE A 12 -8.98 100.41 36.78
N LEU A 13 -9.52 99.52 37.62
CA LEU A 13 -10.76 99.76 38.36
C LEU A 13 -10.64 100.88 39.40
N LEU A 14 -9.52 100.93 40.13
CA LEU A 14 -9.26 101.98 41.12
C LEU A 14 -9.03 103.35 40.47
N LEU A 15 -8.27 103.42 39.38
CA LEU A 15 -8.08 104.66 38.60
C LEU A 15 -9.41 105.17 38.00
N SER A 16 -10.25 104.26 37.51
CA SER A 16 -11.59 104.62 36.99
C SER A 16 -12.51 105.16 38.08
N MET A 17 -12.41 104.65 39.32
CA MET A 17 -13.23 105.11 40.44
C MET A 17 -12.75 106.44 41.04
N LEU A 18 -11.43 106.71 41.00
CA LEU A 18 -10.86 107.99 41.45
C LEU A 18 -11.17 109.14 40.46
N ALA A 19 -11.19 108.86 39.15
CA ALA A 19 -11.49 109.85 38.12
C ALA A 19 -12.97 110.32 38.11
N LEU A 20 -13.89 109.50 38.61
CA LEU A 20 -15.33 109.81 38.65
C LEU A 20 -15.76 110.61 39.90
N ALA A 21 -14.85 110.87 40.84
CA ALA A 21 -15.14 111.50 42.12
C ALA A 21 -14.55 112.92 42.22
N ARG A 22 -15.06 113.86 41.41
CA ARG A 22 -14.92 115.30 41.68
C ARG A 22 -16.18 115.82 42.34
N PHE A 23 -16.03 116.27 43.59
CA PHE A 23 -17.03 117.08 44.29
C PHE A 23 -16.83 118.55 43.89
N ASP A 24 -17.88 119.18 43.38
CA ASP A 24 -17.99 120.65 43.34
C ASP A 24 -19.48 121.04 43.50
N PRO A 25 -19.90 121.56 44.67
CA PRO A 25 -21.22 122.18 44.87
C PRO A 25 -21.23 123.65 44.40
N PRO A 26 -22.41 124.26 44.18
CA PRO A 26 -22.55 125.43 43.33
C PRO A 26 -22.12 126.75 43.99
N GLU A 27 -21.56 127.67 43.20
CA GLU A 27 -21.40 129.07 43.60
C GLU A 27 -22.77 129.76 43.71
N GLU A 28 -23.05 130.32 44.90
CA GLU A 28 -24.21 131.17 45.13
C GLU A 28 -23.98 132.58 44.58
N LYS A 29 -25.05 133.18 44.07
CA LYS A 29 -25.03 134.45 43.33
C LYS A 29 -24.71 135.64 44.26
N PRO A 30 -23.92 136.63 43.82
CA PRO A 30 -23.74 137.87 44.57
C PRO A 30 -24.99 138.76 44.46
N GLU A 31 -25.57 139.17 45.59
CA GLU A 31 -26.54 140.27 45.63
C GLU A 31 -25.80 141.62 45.71
N THR A 32 -25.76 142.34 44.58
CA THR A 32 -25.27 143.72 44.51
C THR A 32 -26.38 144.71 44.83
N GLY A 33 -26.47 145.11 46.10
CA GLY A 33 -27.22 146.30 46.49
C GLY A 33 -26.47 147.58 46.11
N LEU A 34 -26.81 148.20 44.99
CA LEU A 34 -26.32 149.52 44.58
C LEU A 34 -27.48 150.42 44.15
N GLU A 35 -27.56 151.60 44.77
CA GLU A 35 -28.60 152.59 44.52
C GLU A 35 -28.47 153.23 43.13
N VAL A 36 -29.61 153.49 42.50
CA VAL A 36 -29.68 154.19 41.21
C VAL A 36 -29.59 155.69 41.46
N THR A 37 -28.45 156.30 41.08
CA THR A 37 -28.37 157.74 40.79
C THR A 37 -28.58 157.99 39.30
N GLU A 38 -29.43 158.96 38.97
CA GLU A 38 -29.79 159.32 37.59
C GLU A 38 -28.60 159.80 36.74
N ALA A 39 -28.44 159.29 35.51
CA ALA A 39 -28.40 160.09 34.27
C ALA A 39 -27.96 159.29 33.01
N SER A 40 -28.57 159.65 31.87
CA SER A 40 -28.09 159.47 30.47
C SER A 40 -27.82 158.06 29.89
N ALA A 41 -28.83 157.51 29.20
CA ALA A 41 -28.80 157.15 27.77
C ALA A 41 -27.62 156.36 27.12
N SER A 42 -26.86 155.50 27.83
CA SER A 42 -25.93 154.54 27.17
C SER A 42 -26.08 153.06 27.53
N ALA A 43 -26.95 152.70 28.48
CA ALA A 43 -27.02 151.34 29.04
C ALA A 43 -27.63 150.27 28.10
N GLU A 44 -28.48 150.64 27.13
CA GLU A 44 -29.07 149.66 26.20
C GLU A 44 -28.04 149.09 25.22
N ALA A 45 -27.03 149.88 24.81
CA ALA A 45 -26.01 149.44 23.86
C ALA A 45 -25.09 148.37 24.46
N GLU A 46 -24.73 148.51 25.74
CA GLU A 46 -23.86 147.56 26.45
C GLU A 46 -24.56 146.22 26.71
N LEU A 47 -25.87 146.24 27.04
CA LEU A 47 -26.64 145.01 27.23
C LEU A 47 -26.85 144.24 25.92
N ILE A 48 -27.10 144.95 24.81
CA ILE A 48 -27.23 144.33 23.48
C ILE A 48 -25.88 143.74 23.05
N SER A 49 -24.77 144.47 23.24
CA SER A 49 -23.42 143.97 22.95
C SER A 49 -23.09 142.70 23.75
N LEU A 50 -23.47 142.62 25.03
CA LEU A 50 -23.24 141.44 25.87
C LEU A 50 -24.09 140.23 25.42
N LEU A 51 -25.32 140.48 24.96
CA LEU A 51 -26.20 139.44 24.41
C LEU A 51 -25.73 138.94 23.05
N GLU A 52 -25.21 139.83 22.19
CA GLU A 52 -24.57 139.46 20.93
C GLU A 52 -23.29 138.65 21.16
N GLU A 53 -22.42 139.07 22.07
CA GLU A 53 -21.19 138.34 22.45
C GLU A 53 -21.52 136.97 23.09
N SER A 54 -22.55 136.89 23.93
CA SER A 54 -23.02 135.61 24.50
C SER A 54 -23.65 134.69 23.45
N LEU A 55 -24.33 135.23 22.44
CA LEU A 55 -24.91 134.45 21.35
C LEU A 55 -23.82 133.94 20.41
N GLU A 56 -22.81 134.76 20.10
CA GLU A 56 -21.65 134.36 19.30
C GLU A 56 -20.78 133.33 20.05
N SER A 57 -20.71 133.42 21.38
CA SER A 57 -20.13 132.40 22.26
C SER A 57 -20.93 131.07 22.27
N GLU A 58 -22.27 131.10 22.31
CA GLU A 58 -23.08 129.87 22.19
C GLU A 58 -22.99 129.25 20.80
N LEU A 59 -23.00 130.08 19.75
CA LEU A 59 -22.88 129.62 18.35
C LEU A 59 -21.50 129.00 18.09
N SER A 60 -20.41 129.61 18.55
CA SER A 60 -19.07 129.03 18.45
C SER A 60 -18.93 127.77 19.32
N SER A 61 -19.49 127.75 20.54
CA SER A 61 -19.54 126.55 21.37
C SER A 61 -20.30 125.40 20.70
N ARG A 62 -21.44 125.67 20.04
CA ARG A 62 -22.18 124.67 19.24
C ARG A 62 -21.43 124.23 17.99
N GLN A 63 -20.71 125.12 17.32
CA GLN A 63 -19.89 124.77 16.16
C GLN A 63 -18.77 123.81 16.59
N ASN A 64 -18.01 124.17 17.62
CA ASN A 64 -16.95 123.32 18.19
C ASN A 64 -17.50 121.97 18.65
N LEU A 65 -18.62 121.94 19.39
CA LEU A 65 -19.25 120.68 19.83
C LEU A 65 -19.75 119.83 18.65
N THR A 66 -20.20 120.46 17.56
CA THR A 66 -20.61 119.75 16.34
C THR A 66 -19.39 119.17 15.62
N GLU A 67 -18.28 119.90 15.57
CA GLU A 67 -16.99 119.48 15.02
C GLU A 67 -16.41 118.29 15.80
N ASP A 68 -16.32 118.39 17.13
CA ASP A 68 -15.95 117.30 18.04
C ASP A 68 -16.84 116.05 17.84
N LEU A 69 -18.16 116.25 17.71
CA LEU A 69 -19.13 115.18 17.46
C LEU A 69 -19.05 114.59 16.04
N THR A 70 -18.43 115.28 15.08
CA THR A 70 -18.08 114.70 13.77
C THR A 70 -16.76 113.96 13.84
N GLU A 71 -15.70 114.54 14.41
CA GLU A 71 -14.38 113.89 14.54
C GLU A 71 -14.48 112.59 15.36
N THR A 72 -15.19 112.61 16.49
CA THR A 72 -15.40 111.40 17.31
C THR A 72 -16.19 110.31 16.59
N ARG A 73 -17.17 110.68 15.74
CA ARG A 73 -17.91 109.71 14.90
C ARG A 73 -17.01 109.12 13.82
N GLU A 74 -16.20 109.93 13.15
CA GLU A 74 -15.25 109.45 12.14
C GLU A 74 -14.17 108.56 12.76
N SER A 75 -13.64 108.93 13.93
CA SER A 75 -12.70 108.13 14.72
C SER A 75 -13.29 106.78 15.16
N LEU A 76 -14.55 106.76 15.63
CA LEU A 76 -15.27 105.52 15.95
C LEU A 76 -15.51 104.67 14.70
N GLN A 77 -15.88 105.27 13.56
CA GLN A 77 -16.09 104.55 12.31
C GLN A 77 -14.78 103.96 11.75
N ALA A 78 -13.65 104.68 11.88
CA ALA A 78 -12.32 104.19 11.53
C ALA A 78 -11.91 103.00 12.40
N LYS A 79 -12.06 103.11 13.74
CA LYS A 79 -11.80 102.00 14.68
C LYS A 79 -12.70 100.79 14.45
N ALA A 80 -13.97 101.00 14.09
CA ALA A 80 -14.89 99.92 13.75
C ALA A 80 -14.45 99.15 12.49
N ARG A 81 -13.91 99.86 11.47
CA ARG A 81 -13.29 99.23 10.29
C ARG A 81 -12.02 98.47 10.65
N GLU A 82 -11.12 99.06 11.44
CA GLU A 82 -9.87 98.41 11.88
C GLU A 82 -10.15 97.13 12.72
N LEU A 83 -11.18 97.15 13.58
CA LEU A 83 -11.64 95.98 14.32
C LEU A 83 -12.21 94.91 13.40
N ALA A 84 -13.09 95.26 12.46
CA ALA A 84 -13.65 94.31 11.49
C ALA A 84 -12.56 93.66 10.60
N GLU A 85 -11.55 94.42 10.17
CA GLU A 85 -10.40 93.92 9.43
C GLU A 85 -9.54 92.96 10.28
N ARG A 86 -9.32 93.28 11.57
CA ARG A 86 -8.62 92.39 12.50
C ARG A 86 -9.41 91.10 12.79
N GLU A 87 -10.72 91.19 12.99
CA GLU A 87 -11.57 90.02 13.20
C GLU A 87 -11.58 89.10 11.97
N ALA A 88 -11.66 89.67 10.76
CA ALA A 88 -11.54 88.92 9.52
C ALA A 88 -10.16 88.25 9.37
N ALA A 89 -9.07 88.95 9.72
CA ALA A 89 -7.72 88.40 9.69
C ALA A 89 -7.51 87.29 10.75
N LEU A 90 -8.11 87.42 11.94
CA LEU A 90 -8.09 86.40 12.98
C LEU A 90 -8.88 85.16 12.57
N ALA A 91 -10.07 85.31 11.99
CA ALA A 91 -10.85 84.20 11.45
C ALA A 91 -10.11 83.47 10.31
N ALA A 92 -9.47 84.21 9.40
CA ALA A 92 -8.66 83.63 8.32
C ALA A 92 -7.42 82.89 8.84
N THR A 93 -6.74 83.41 9.86
CA THR A 93 -5.57 82.74 10.46
C THR A 93 -5.97 81.52 11.30
N GLN A 94 -7.10 81.54 12.00
CA GLN A 94 -7.67 80.37 12.68
C GLN A 94 -8.00 79.25 11.67
N SER A 95 -8.73 79.57 10.60
CA SER A 95 -9.06 78.60 9.53
C SER A 95 -7.80 77.99 8.87
N ASN A 96 -6.77 78.80 8.62
CA ASN A 96 -5.48 78.31 8.11
C ASN A 96 -4.74 77.43 9.15
N LEU A 97 -4.83 77.72 10.45
CA LEU A 97 -4.24 76.90 11.51
C LEU A 97 -4.95 75.54 11.64
N GLU A 98 -6.28 75.53 11.53
CA GLU A 98 -7.07 74.29 11.49
C GLU A 98 -6.74 73.44 10.26
N ALA A 99 -6.66 74.05 9.07
CA ALA A 99 -6.29 73.33 7.84
C ALA A 99 -4.86 72.78 7.89
N THR A 100 -3.91 73.52 8.45
CA THR A 100 -2.51 73.07 8.59
C THR A 100 -2.34 72.01 9.68
N THR A 101 -3.07 72.09 10.79
CA THR A 101 -3.05 71.03 11.84
C THR A 101 -3.70 69.73 11.35
N GLN A 102 -4.83 69.79 10.64
CA GLN A 102 -5.42 68.60 9.98
C GLN A 102 -4.45 67.96 8.99
N LYS A 103 -3.75 68.78 8.17
CA LYS A 103 -2.75 68.28 7.22
C LYS A 103 -1.53 67.66 7.93
N ALA A 104 -1.10 68.22 9.07
CA ALA A 104 -0.03 67.65 9.87
C ALA A 104 -0.42 66.29 10.46
N GLN A 105 -1.65 66.15 10.99
CA GLN A 105 -2.17 64.88 11.49
C GLN A 105 -2.26 63.82 10.39
N GLN A 106 -2.72 64.18 9.19
CA GLN A 106 -2.74 63.26 8.02
C GLN A 106 -1.32 62.83 7.59
N LEU A 107 -0.35 63.73 7.63
CA LEU A 107 1.06 63.42 7.34
C LEU A 107 1.69 62.52 8.43
N GLU A 108 1.33 62.71 9.70
CA GLU A 108 1.80 61.85 10.79
C GLU A 108 1.19 60.45 10.70
N GLN A 109 -0.11 60.35 10.42
CA GLN A 109 -0.78 59.06 10.21
C GLN A 109 -0.20 58.31 9.00
N THR A 110 -0.09 58.95 7.83
CA THR A 110 0.46 58.30 6.63
C THR A 110 1.93 57.91 6.81
N LYS A 111 2.72 58.69 7.57
CA LYS A 111 4.08 58.31 7.93
C LYS A 111 4.11 57.05 8.80
N ALA A 112 3.26 56.95 9.82
CA ALA A 112 3.16 55.77 10.67
C ALA A 112 2.71 54.52 9.88
N GLU A 113 1.77 54.67 8.95
CA GLU A 113 1.34 53.60 8.03
C GLU A 113 2.48 53.13 7.12
N ILE A 114 3.30 54.04 6.58
CA ILE A 114 4.48 53.71 5.76
C ILE A 114 5.56 53.01 6.59
N GLU A 115 5.85 53.47 7.81
CA GLU A 115 6.84 52.84 8.70
C GLU A 115 6.40 51.42 9.10
N ALA A 116 5.11 51.21 9.40
CA ALA A 116 4.55 49.88 9.65
C ALA A 116 4.64 48.96 8.42
N ALA A 117 4.33 49.47 7.22
CA ALA A 117 4.44 48.72 5.97
C ALA A 117 5.90 48.34 5.65
N GLN A 118 6.88 49.22 5.93
CA GLN A 118 8.30 48.91 5.77
C GLN A 118 8.77 47.82 6.73
N GLN A 119 8.33 47.84 7.99
CA GLN A 119 8.65 46.80 8.96
C GLN A 119 8.03 45.45 8.57
N ALA A 120 6.78 45.43 8.12
CA ALA A 120 6.12 44.23 7.60
C ALA A 120 6.90 43.64 6.41
N LEU A 121 7.24 44.47 5.41
CA LEU A 121 7.99 44.05 4.23
C LEU A 121 9.40 43.54 4.58
N ALA A 122 10.08 44.15 5.54
CA ALA A 122 11.37 43.69 6.03
C ALA A 122 11.26 42.30 6.69
N SER A 123 10.22 42.07 7.49
CA SER A 123 9.96 40.76 8.12
C SER A 123 9.64 39.67 7.09
N GLU A 124 8.86 39.99 6.05
CA GLU A 124 8.54 39.06 4.97
C GLU A 124 9.76 38.75 4.10
N LYS A 125 10.59 39.75 3.78
CA LYS A 125 11.86 39.54 3.08
C LYS A 125 12.79 38.61 3.85
N ALA A 126 12.89 38.79 5.17
CA ALA A 126 13.67 37.91 6.04
C ALA A 126 13.11 36.48 6.06
N ARG A 127 11.78 36.31 6.09
CA ARG A 127 11.12 34.99 5.98
C ARG A 127 11.47 34.31 4.65
N ILE A 128 11.34 35.02 3.53
CA ILE A 128 11.64 34.51 2.19
C ILE A 128 13.13 34.16 2.05
N GLU A 129 14.05 34.96 2.60
CA GLU A 129 15.48 34.65 2.59
C GLU A 129 15.80 33.39 3.40
N ALA A 130 15.15 33.18 4.55
CA ALA A 130 15.25 31.94 5.33
C ALA A 130 14.67 30.72 4.60
N GLU A 131 13.50 30.84 3.97
CA GLU A 131 12.88 29.79 3.14
C GLU A 131 13.80 29.40 1.96
N ARG A 132 14.44 30.38 1.30
CA ARG A 132 15.39 30.13 0.21
C ARG A 132 16.68 29.44 0.69
N ALA A 133 17.18 29.78 1.87
CA ALA A 133 18.33 29.11 2.48
C ALA A 133 18.01 27.64 2.80
N GLN A 134 16.87 27.36 3.44
CA GLN A 134 16.42 25.99 3.72
C GLN A 134 16.19 25.18 2.43
N LEU A 135 15.68 25.82 1.37
CA LEU A 135 15.48 25.16 0.08
C LEU A 135 16.82 24.81 -0.59
N ALA A 136 17.83 25.68 -0.51
CA ALA A 136 19.17 25.39 -1.00
C ALA A 136 19.81 24.21 -0.26
N GLU A 137 19.73 24.19 1.07
CA GLU A 137 20.23 23.07 1.91
C GLU A 137 19.54 21.73 1.53
N ARG A 138 18.23 21.74 1.29
CA ARG A 138 17.50 20.55 0.81
C ARG A 138 17.96 20.10 -0.58
N PHE A 139 18.29 21.03 -1.49
CA PHE A 139 18.83 20.69 -2.80
C PHE A 139 20.22 20.07 -2.72
N ASP A 140 21.09 20.58 -1.85
CA ASP A 140 22.43 19.99 -1.65
C ASP A 140 22.35 18.61 -0.97
N ASN A 141 21.49 18.42 0.02
CA ASN A 141 21.26 17.12 0.66
C ASN A 141 20.66 16.08 -0.30
N THR A 142 19.63 16.44 -1.08
CA THR A 142 19.06 15.51 -2.08
C THR A 142 20.04 15.21 -3.22
N ARG A 143 20.95 16.14 -3.55
CA ARG A 143 22.04 15.91 -4.50
C ARG A 143 23.08 14.93 -3.94
N THR A 144 23.49 15.05 -2.67
CA THR A 144 24.47 14.11 -2.08
C THR A 144 23.88 12.71 -1.91
N GLU A 145 22.60 12.60 -1.51
CA GLU A 145 21.85 11.34 -1.51
C GLU A 145 21.80 10.68 -2.90
N LEU A 146 21.54 11.47 -3.95
CA LEU A 146 21.48 10.97 -5.33
C LEU A 146 22.83 10.44 -5.83
N GLU A 147 23.95 11.11 -5.52
CA GLU A 147 25.29 10.61 -5.88
C GLU A 147 25.68 9.37 -5.06
N ALA A 148 25.28 9.29 -3.79
CA ALA A 148 25.45 8.07 -2.99
C ALA A 148 24.67 6.88 -3.58
N ALA A 149 23.40 7.09 -3.94
CA ALA A 149 22.55 6.06 -4.56
C ALA A 149 23.08 5.60 -5.93
N LYS A 150 23.64 6.50 -6.74
CA LYS A 150 24.34 6.12 -7.99
C LYS A 150 25.58 5.26 -7.72
N SER A 151 26.36 5.60 -6.71
CA SER A 151 27.55 4.81 -6.32
C SER A 151 27.16 3.41 -5.86
N GLU A 152 26.09 3.28 -5.08
CA GLU A 152 25.49 2.00 -4.68
C GLU A 152 24.94 1.21 -5.88
N GLN A 153 24.29 1.88 -6.85
CA GLN A 153 23.85 1.21 -8.08
C GLN A 153 25.03 0.62 -8.87
N VAL A 154 26.16 1.34 -8.96
CA VAL A 154 27.37 0.85 -9.64
C VAL A 154 27.99 -0.34 -8.90
N SER A 155 28.05 -0.32 -7.56
CA SER A 155 28.56 -1.46 -6.79
C SER A 155 27.64 -2.67 -6.91
N LEU A 156 26.31 -2.50 -6.85
CA LEU A 156 25.33 -3.56 -7.06
C LEU A 156 25.47 -4.20 -8.45
N VAL A 157 25.57 -3.41 -9.52
CA VAL A 157 25.79 -3.93 -10.88
C VAL A 157 27.10 -4.73 -10.98
N SER A 158 28.18 -4.27 -10.32
CA SER A 158 29.44 -5.02 -10.24
C SER A 158 29.28 -6.36 -9.53
N THR A 159 28.62 -6.40 -8.36
CA THR A 159 28.36 -7.64 -7.61
C THR A 159 27.45 -8.62 -8.36
N LEU A 160 26.44 -8.12 -9.09
CA LEU A 160 25.60 -8.95 -9.96
C LEU A 160 26.40 -9.54 -11.14
N GLY A 161 27.37 -8.79 -11.68
CA GLY A 161 28.31 -9.30 -12.67
C GLY A 161 29.16 -10.46 -12.12
N GLN A 162 29.73 -10.28 -10.92
CA GLN A 162 30.53 -11.31 -10.24
C GLN A 162 29.69 -12.56 -9.92
N LEU A 163 28.51 -12.41 -9.32
CA LEU A 163 27.60 -13.51 -8.99
C LEU A 163 27.14 -14.29 -10.23
N LYS A 164 26.94 -13.60 -11.36
CA LYS A 164 26.58 -14.25 -12.63
C LYS A 164 27.73 -15.10 -13.18
N GLU A 165 28.96 -14.60 -13.11
CA GLU A 165 30.16 -15.34 -13.51
C GLU A 165 30.37 -16.57 -12.62
N GLU A 166 30.30 -16.39 -11.29
CA GLU A 166 30.38 -17.49 -10.31
C GLU A 166 29.28 -18.54 -10.53
N SER A 167 28.04 -18.11 -10.79
CA SER A 167 26.93 -19.02 -11.11
C SER A 167 27.15 -19.79 -12.42
N SER A 168 27.77 -19.16 -13.43
CA SER A 168 28.11 -19.83 -14.69
C SER A 168 29.19 -20.90 -14.47
N VAL A 169 30.26 -20.56 -13.77
CA VAL A 169 31.35 -21.50 -13.41
C VAL A 169 30.84 -22.64 -12.52
N ALA A 170 29.94 -22.35 -11.57
CA ALA A 170 29.32 -23.37 -10.72
C ALA A 170 28.44 -24.34 -11.52
N LYS A 171 27.67 -23.83 -12.49
CA LYS A 171 26.82 -24.63 -13.37
C LYS A 171 27.64 -25.52 -14.31
N GLU A 172 28.73 -25.00 -14.86
CA GLU A 172 29.65 -25.78 -15.69
C GLU A 172 30.32 -26.92 -14.89
N LYS A 173 30.81 -26.63 -13.68
CA LYS A 173 31.34 -27.64 -12.77
C LYS A 173 30.30 -28.71 -12.41
N LEU A 174 29.05 -28.31 -12.16
CA LEU A 174 27.98 -29.27 -11.85
C LEU A 174 27.78 -30.23 -13.04
N SER A 175 27.66 -29.71 -14.26
CA SER A 175 27.53 -30.51 -15.49
C SER A 175 28.70 -31.49 -15.67
N GLN A 176 29.93 -31.04 -15.44
CA GLN A 176 31.12 -31.90 -15.48
C GLN A 176 31.05 -33.02 -14.40
N THR A 177 30.64 -32.71 -13.18
CA THR A 177 30.48 -33.73 -12.12
C THR A 177 29.33 -34.70 -12.37
N GLU A 178 28.25 -34.27 -13.03
CA GLU A 178 27.15 -35.15 -13.45
C GLU A 178 27.61 -36.13 -14.55
N GLU A 179 28.36 -35.65 -15.55
CA GLU A 179 28.98 -36.52 -16.57
C GLU A 179 29.98 -37.52 -15.98
N GLU A 180 30.84 -37.10 -15.03
CA GLU A 180 31.75 -38.01 -14.32
C GLU A 180 31.02 -39.07 -13.49
N LEU A 181 29.89 -38.71 -12.85
CA LEU A 181 29.08 -39.65 -12.08
C LEU A 181 28.41 -40.70 -13.00
N ILE A 182 27.78 -40.27 -14.10
CA ILE A 182 27.18 -41.17 -15.09
C ILE A 182 28.24 -42.13 -15.65
N ALA A 183 29.43 -41.63 -15.99
CA ALA A 183 30.53 -42.48 -16.46
C ALA A 183 30.98 -43.50 -15.41
N ARG A 184 31.00 -43.14 -14.12
CA ARG A 184 31.30 -44.07 -13.02
C ARG A 184 30.21 -45.12 -12.81
N GLU A 185 28.94 -44.74 -12.91
CA GLU A 185 27.82 -45.68 -12.79
C GLU A 185 27.85 -46.74 -13.89
N ILE A 186 28.11 -46.33 -15.15
CA ILE A 186 28.28 -47.25 -16.28
C ILE A 186 29.45 -48.23 -16.01
N LEU A 187 30.62 -47.72 -15.60
CA LEU A 187 31.79 -48.55 -15.28
C LEU A 187 31.57 -49.51 -14.09
N LEU A 188 30.71 -49.14 -13.13
CA LEU A 188 30.32 -50.03 -12.04
C LEU A 188 29.38 -51.13 -12.53
N ALA A 189 28.37 -50.80 -13.34
CA ALA A 189 27.45 -51.78 -13.93
C ALA A 189 28.18 -52.79 -14.83
N GLU A 190 29.14 -52.33 -15.64
CA GLU A 190 30.00 -53.21 -16.45
C GLU A 190 30.84 -54.16 -15.58
N ARG A 191 31.38 -53.68 -14.46
CA ARG A 191 32.14 -54.52 -13.50
C ARG A 191 31.27 -55.52 -12.78
N GLU A 192 30.06 -55.16 -12.37
CA GLU A 192 29.10 -56.09 -11.75
C GLU A 192 28.68 -57.17 -12.74
N ALA A 193 28.42 -56.82 -14.00
CA ALA A 193 28.13 -57.78 -15.07
C ALA A 193 29.32 -58.74 -15.31
N ALA A 194 30.55 -58.22 -15.36
CA ALA A 194 31.76 -59.03 -15.52
C ALA A 194 32.02 -59.97 -14.32
N LEU A 195 31.81 -59.49 -13.09
CA LEU A 195 31.91 -60.31 -11.89
C LEU A 195 30.88 -61.45 -11.90
N LYS A 196 29.62 -61.15 -12.21
CA LYS A 196 28.56 -62.17 -12.31
C LYS A 196 28.88 -63.22 -13.38
N ALA A 197 29.35 -62.81 -14.56
CA ALA A 197 29.78 -63.74 -15.61
C ALA A 197 30.95 -64.63 -15.15
N ALA A 198 31.92 -64.08 -14.42
CA ALA A 198 33.03 -64.85 -13.85
C ALA A 198 32.58 -65.83 -12.76
N GLU A 199 31.57 -65.49 -11.95
CA GLU A 199 30.96 -66.41 -10.98
C GLU A 199 30.19 -67.54 -11.66
N GLU A 200 29.43 -67.24 -12.71
CA GLU A 200 28.71 -68.24 -13.52
C GLU A 200 29.67 -69.22 -14.20
N GLU A 201 30.77 -68.74 -14.81
CA GLU A 201 31.81 -69.62 -15.38
C GLU A 201 32.51 -70.46 -14.32
N LYS A 202 32.83 -69.87 -13.15
CA LYS A 202 33.40 -70.63 -12.02
C LYS A 202 32.45 -71.72 -11.53
N ALA A 203 31.14 -71.48 -11.51
CA ALA A 203 30.13 -72.47 -11.14
C ALA A 203 30.01 -73.59 -12.19
N LYS A 204 30.04 -73.27 -13.49
CA LYS A 204 30.08 -74.27 -14.57
C LYS A 204 31.30 -75.17 -14.47
N LEU A 205 32.49 -74.58 -14.33
CA LEU A 205 33.75 -75.32 -14.17
C LEU A 205 33.77 -76.18 -12.90
N ALA A 206 33.13 -75.75 -11.81
CA ALA A 206 32.98 -76.58 -10.61
C ALA A 206 32.07 -77.79 -10.87
N ALA A 207 30.93 -77.59 -11.54
CA ALA A 207 30.01 -78.66 -11.90
C ALA A 207 30.63 -79.68 -12.88
N GLU A 208 31.40 -79.20 -13.87
CA GLU A 208 32.13 -80.06 -14.81
C GLU A 208 33.20 -80.91 -14.10
N ARG A 209 33.94 -80.32 -13.15
CA ARG A 209 34.90 -81.06 -12.32
C ARG A 209 34.23 -82.09 -11.42
N GLU A 210 33.03 -81.81 -10.89
CA GLU A 210 32.24 -82.82 -10.18
C GLU A 210 31.78 -83.95 -11.10
N ALA A 211 31.30 -83.65 -12.31
CA ALA A 211 30.88 -84.66 -13.28
C ALA A 211 32.05 -85.58 -13.67
N LEU A 212 33.20 -85.02 -14.05
CA LEU A 212 34.42 -85.77 -14.35
C LEU A 212 34.92 -86.61 -13.17
N ASN A 213 34.80 -86.12 -11.93
CA ASN A 213 35.13 -86.91 -10.74
C ASN A 213 34.17 -88.10 -10.54
N ARG A 214 32.88 -87.94 -10.84
CA ARG A 214 31.90 -89.05 -10.78
C ARG A 214 32.15 -90.08 -11.87
N GLU A 215 32.41 -89.65 -13.11
CA GLU A 215 32.80 -90.55 -14.20
C GLU A 215 34.07 -91.34 -13.87
N LEU A 216 35.09 -90.67 -13.31
CA LEU A 216 36.33 -91.32 -12.89
C LEU A 216 36.11 -92.32 -11.74
N GLN A 217 35.19 -92.05 -10.81
CA GLN A 217 34.78 -93.03 -9.79
C GLN A 217 34.04 -94.24 -10.39
N VAL A 218 33.14 -94.02 -11.36
CA VAL A 218 32.43 -95.10 -12.07
C VAL A 218 33.42 -95.96 -12.85
N ALA A 219 34.31 -95.36 -13.65
CA ALA A 219 35.33 -96.09 -14.40
C ALA A 219 36.30 -96.87 -13.48
N GLN A 220 36.63 -96.34 -12.30
CA GLN A 220 37.41 -97.08 -11.30
C GLN A 220 36.63 -98.25 -10.68
N ALA A 221 35.33 -98.09 -10.46
CA ALA A 221 34.46 -99.15 -9.95
C ALA A 221 34.25 -100.26 -11.00
N GLU A 222 33.99 -99.90 -12.25
CA GLU A 222 33.93 -100.81 -13.39
C GLU A 222 35.24 -101.59 -13.55
N ARG A 223 36.40 -100.91 -13.47
CA ARG A 223 37.70 -101.59 -13.57
C ARG A 223 37.92 -102.59 -12.43
N ARG A 224 37.53 -102.27 -11.19
CA ARG A 224 37.57 -103.21 -10.06
C ARG A 224 36.63 -104.39 -10.26
N LEU A 225 35.43 -104.15 -10.80
CA LEU A 225 34.45 -105.20 -11.07
C LEU A 225 34.92 -106.10 -12.22
N LEU A 226 35.58 -105.55 -13.25
CA LEU A 226 36.23 -106.34 -14.30
C LEU A 226 37.43 -107.14 -13.79
N GLU A 227 38.25 -106.58 -12.88
CA GLU A 227 39.33 -107.31 -12.19
C GLU A 227 38.77 -108.46 -11.32
N GLN A 228 37.64 -108.25 -10.65
CA GLN A 228 36.90 -109.29 -9.91
C GLN A 228 36.30 -110.35 -10.85
N ASN A 229 35.66 -109.94 -11.94
CA ASN A 229 35.07 -110.85 -12.93
C ASN A 229 36.15 -111.68 -13.64
N LEU A 230 37.32 -111.11 -13.96
CA LEU A 230 38.43 -111.86 -14.53
C LEU A 230 39.00 -112.90 -13.54
N THR A 231 39.03 -112.59 -12.25
CA THR A 231 39.47 -113.55 -11.23
C THR A 231 38.42 -114.63 -10.95
N SER A 232 37.12 -114.29 -10.99
CA SER A 232 36.04 -115.29 -10.92
C SER A 232 35.97 -116.14 -12.18
N GLU A 233 36.11 -115.58 -13.39
CA GLU A 233 36.18 -116.35 -14.64
C GLU A 233 37.40 -117.27 -14.68
N GLN A 234 38.55 -116.86 -14.12
CA GLN A 234 39.72 -117.75 -14.02
C GLN A 234 39.46 -118.91 -13.05
N ALA A 235 38.78 -118.66 -11.93
CA ALA A 235 38.37 -119.70 -10.98
C ALA A 235 37.30 -120.63 -11.59
N GLU A 236 36.26 -120.06 -12.22
CA GLU A 236 35.23 -120.79 -12.95
C GLU A 236 35.84 -121.60 -14.09
N LYS A 237 36.77 -121.07 -14.89
CA LYS A 237 37.39 -121.83 -15.99
C LYS A 237 38.24 -123.00 -15.50
N LEU A 238 38.87 -122.87 -14.32
CA LEU A 238 39.52 -123.97 -13.59
C LEU A 238 38.49 -125.01 -13.11
N GLN A 239 37.32 -124.55 -12.66
CA GLN A 239 36.21 -125.40 -12.25
C GLN A 239 35.54 -126.08 -13.46
N LEU A 240 35.37 -125.39 -14.58
CA LEU A 240 34.82 -125.85 -15.86
C LEU A 240 35.76 -126.81 -16.59
N GLN A 241 37.07 -126.77 -16.30
CA GLN A 241 37.99 -127.83 -16.71
C GLN A 241 37.73 -129.12 -15.91
N ARG A 242 37.56 -129.04 -14.59
CA ARG A 242 37.17 -130.21 -13.75
C ARG A 242 35.76 -130.70 -14.08
N GLU A 243 34.82 -129.80 -14.36
CA GLU A 243 33.46 -130.15 -14.75
C GLU A 243 33.42 -130.68 -16.19
N LYS A 244 34.29 -130.25 -17.11
CA LYS A 244 34.41 -130.91 -18.44
C LYS A 244 34.88 -132.36 -18.36
N GLU A 245 35.74 -132.71 -17.40
CA GLU A 245 36.09 -134.11 -17.13
C GLU A 245 34.88 -134.91 -16.59
N GLN A 246 33.91 -134.25 -15.95
CA GLN A 246 32.70 -134.87 -15.40
C GLN A 246 31.47 -134.78 -16.33
N ALA A 247 31.45 -133.82 -17.27
CA ALA A 247 30.32 -133.52 -18.14
C ALA A 247 30.22 -134.41 -19.39
N PHE A 248 31.27 -135.18 -19.72
CA PHE A 248 31.16 -136.30 -20.66
C PHE A 248 30.23 -137.43 -20.14
N ALA A 249 29.81 -137.40 -18.87
CA ALA A 249 28.95 -138.41 -18.26
C ALA A 249 27.49 -137.97 -18.01
N ARG A 250 27.09 -136.74 -18.36
CA ARG A 250 25.73 -136.21 -18.12
C ARG A 250 25.18 -135.37 -19.28
N ALA A 251 25.16 -135.96 -20.47
CA ALA A 251 24.28 -135.53 -21.54
C ALA A 251 22.91 -136.20 -21.40
N ASP A 252 22.02 -135.62 -20.58
CA ASP A 252 20.56 -135.84 -20.70
C ASP A 252 19.74 -134.86 -19.83
N ARG A 253 18.71 -134.25 -20.46
CA ARG A 253 17.63 -133.38 -19.90
C ARG A 253 17.85 -131.85 -19.78
N LEU A 254 17.45 -131.17 -20.87
CA LEU A 254 16.55 -130.00 -20.99
C LEU A 254 16.07 -129.31 -19.68
N THR A 255 16.20 -127.97 -19.50
CA THR A 255 15.34 -126.85 -20.02
C THR A 255 14.14 -126.59 -19.06
N GLU A 256 13.71 -125.37 -18.65
CA GLU A 256 13.50 -124.09 -19.37
C GLU A 256 13.19 -122.86 -18.43
N ASN A 257 13.62 -121.62 -18.80
CA ASN A 257 12.93 -120.28 -18.67
C ASN A 257 12.39 -119.67 -17.33
N VAL A 258 12.02 -118.37 -17.17
CA VAL A 258 12.38 -117.00 -17.70
C VAL A 258 11.53 -115.91 -16.92
N SER A 259 11.90 -114.61 -16.95
CA SER A 259 11.02 -113.40 -16.70
C SER A 259 10.52 -113.05 -15.27
N GLU A 260 10.11 -111.82 -14.88
CA GLU A 260 10.19 -110.42 -15.41
C GLU A 260 9.66 -109.33 -14.41
N LEU A 261 9.81 -108.03 -14.79
CA LEU A 261 9.02 -106.82 -14.39
C LEU A 261 9.01 -106.34 -12.91
N GLY A 262 8.66 -105.08 -12.56
CA GLY A 262 8.15 -103.91 -13.32
C GLY A 262 8.08 -102.61 -12.46
N ALA A 263 7.52 -101.49 -12.96
CA ALA A 263 7.67 -100.13 -12.37
C ALA A 263 6.37 -99.29 -12.21
N GLY A 264 6.43 -98.13 -11.53
CA GLY A 264 5.34 -97.11 -11.42
C GLY A 264 5.64 -95.91 -10.49
N VAL A 265 4.66 -95.01 -10.24
CA VAL A 265 4.50 -93.68 -10.92
C VAL A 265 3.44 -92.78 -10.23
N SER A 266 3.51 -91.43 -10.39
CA SER A 266 2.45 -90.40 -10.12
C SER A 266 2.11 -90.00 -8.65
N GLN A 267 1.51 -88.84 -8.25
CA GLN A 267 1.10 -87.56 -8.91
C GLN A 267 0.63 -86.44 -7.89
N LEU A 268 0.24 -85.24 -8.40
CA LEU A 268 -0.66 -84.19 -7.82
C LEU A 268 -0.15 -83.28 -6.66
N GLY A 269 -0.64 -82.04 -6.42
CA GLY A 269 -1.73 -81.24 -7.05
C GLY A 269 -1.75 -79.73 -6.67
N GLN A 270 -2.80 -78.97 -7.06
CA GLN A 270 -2.91 -77.48 -6.98
C GLN A 270 -3.94 -76.93 -5.96
N GLY A 271 -3.84 -75.64 -5.61
CA GLY A 271 -4.88 -74.78 -4.98
C GLY A 271 -4.32 -73.40 -4.58
N VAL A 272 -5.06 -72.32 -4.26
CA VAL A 272 -6.47 -71.86 -4.40
C VAL A 272 -6.44 -70.31 -4.35
N SER A 273 -7.44 -69.60 -4.90
CA SER A 273 -7.49 -68.12 -5.00
C SER A 273 -8.43 -67.43 -4.00
N SER A 274 -8.02 -66.28 -3.43
CA SER A 274 -8.94 -65.30 -2.79
C SER A 274 -8.31 -63.90 -2.59
N LEU A 275 -8.48 -62.97 -3.54
CA LEU A 275 -8.24 -61.53 -3.33
C LEU A 275 -8.92 -60.70 -4.44
N ALA A 276 -10.01 -59.97 -4.15
CA ALA A 276 -10.71 -59.17 -5.16
C ALA A 276 -11.40 -57.88 -4.63
N GLN A 277 -12.00 -57.89 -3.44
CA GLN A 277 -12.87 -56.78 -3.00
C GLN A 277 -12.16 -55.55 -2.40
N ALA A 278 -10.84 -55.60 -2.15
CA ALA A 278 -10.08 -54.50 -1.54
C ALA A 278 -9.31 -53.63 -2.56
N SER A 279 -9.45 -53.91 -3.87
CA SER A 279 -8.54 -53.37 -4.90
C SER A 279 -9.08 -52.14 -5.66
N GLU A 280 -10.38 -51.83 -5.57
CA GLU A 280 -10.99 -50.74 -6.36
C GLU A 280 -10.95 -49.36 -5.66
N ASP A 281 -11.24 -49.30 -4.36
CA ASP A 281 -11.16 -48.03 -3.61
C ASP A 281 -9.71 -47.55 -3.46
N ILE A 282 -8.78 -48.47 -3.21
CA ILE A 282 -7.33 -48.20 -3.20
C ILE A 282 -6.86 -47.65 -4.56
N LYS A 283 -7.42 -48.13 -5.68
CA LYS A 283 -7.02 -47.68 -7.01
C LYS A 283 -7.47 -46.24 -7.31
N LYS A 284 -8.68 -45.86 -6.86
CA LYS A 284 -9.16 -44.47 -6.95
C LYS A 284 -8.37 -43.51 -6.06
N GLU A 285 -8.00 -43.93 -4.85
CA GLU A 285 -7.15 -43.09 -3.97
C GLU A 285 -5.73 -42.95 -4.53
N ILE A 286 -5.15 -44.01 -5.11
CA ILE A 286 -3.83 -43.97 -5.78
C ILE A 286 -3.83 -43.05 -7.01
N GLU A 287 -4.91 -43.01 -7.81
CA GLU A 287 -4.99 -42.12 -8.98
C GLU A 287 -5.18 -40.64 -8.57
N ALA A 288 -5.99 -40.36 -7.55
CA ALA A 288 -6.16 -39.01 -7.00
C ALA A 288 -4.91 -38.47 -6.26
N ALA A 289 -4.02 -39.36 -5.81
CA ALA A 289 -2.77 -39.02 -5.14
C ALA A 289 -1.57 -38.83 -6.09
N ARG A 290 -1.73 -39.03 -7.41
CA ARG A 290 -0.61 -38.82 -8.35
C ARG A 290 -0.23 -37.34 -8.41
N PRO A 291 1.03 -36.97 -8.12
CA PRO A 291 1.50 -35.60 -8.32
C PRO A 291 1.59 -35.30 -9.83
N GLN A 292 1.05 -34.15 -10.22
CA GLN A 292 1.25 -33.54 -11.54
C GLN A 292 2.53 -32.71 -11.55
N THR A 293 3.08 -32.47 -12.74
CA THR A 293 4.20 -31.53 -12.86
C THR A 293 3.73 -30.08 -12.69
N MET A 294 4.64 -29.18 -12.28
CA MET A 294 4.30 -27.76 -12.16
C MET A 294 3.80 -27.18 -13.49
N SER A 295 4.41 -27.58 -14.60
CA SER A 295 4.05 -27.15 -15.96
C SER A 295 2.67 -27.64 -16.39
N GLU A 296 2.25 -28.85 -15.98
CA GLU A 296 0.88 -29.33 -16.17
C GLU A 296 -0.12 -28.48 -15.39
N ILE A 297 0.13 -28.22 -14.11
CA ILE A 297 -0.74 -27.38 -13.26
C ILE A 297 -0.85 -25.95 -13.85
N PHE A 298 0.26 -25.39 -14.32
CA PHE A 298 0.30 -24.06 -14.94
C PHE A 298 -0.41 -24.01 -16.30
N THR A 299 -0.18 -24.98 -17.19
CA THR A 299 -0.90 -25.08 -18.47
C THR A 299 -2.41 -25.27 -18.25
N ARG A 300 -2.77 -26.13 -17.29
CA ARG A 300 -4.17 -26.35 -16.88
C ARG A 300 -4.79 -25.08 -16.33
N PHE A 301 -4.06 -24.33 -15.52
CA PHE A 301 -4.47 -23.02 -15.00
C PHE A 301 -4.71 -22.02 -16.14
N GLN A 302 -3.77 -21.86 -17.07
CA GLN A 302 -3.90 -20.95 -18.21
C GLN A 302 -5.12 -21.27 -19.10
N ASN A 303 -5.35 -22.56 -19.38
CA ASN A 303 -6.44 -23.00 -20.25
C ASN A 303 -7.84 -22.85 -19.61
N ASN A 304 -7.95 -22.85 -18.28
CA ASN A 304 -9.22 -22.91 -17.55
C ASN A 304 -9.51 -21.65 -16.72
N ARG A 305 -9.38 -20.48 -17.37
CA ARG A 305 -9.54 -19.15 -16.76
C ARG A 305 -10.94 -18.56 -16.97
N ALA A 306 -11.34 -17.75 -16.00
CA ALA A 306 -12.40 -16.75 -16.14
C ALA A 306 -11.81 -15.33 -16.02
N SER A 307 -12.37 -14.35 -16.72
CA SER A 307 -12.10 -12.94 -16.44
C SER A 307 -13.25 -12.32 -15.66
N LEU A 308 -12.92 -11.61 -14.58
CA LEU A 308 -13.79 -10.82 -13.73
C LEU A 308 -13.54 -9.34 -14.07
N ARG A 309 -14.52 -8.69 -14.70
CA ARG A 309 -14.44 -7.27 -15.04
C ARG A 309 -15.45 -6.48 -14.24
N PHE A 310 -14.96 -5.77 -13.23
CA PHE A 310 -15.76 -4.84 -12.45
C PHE A 310 -15.76 -3.47 -13.12
N THR A 311 -16.91 -2.80 -13.14
CA THR A 311 -17.00 -1.37 -13.46
C THR A 311 -17.61 -0.66 -12.27
N ALA A 312 -17.02 0.46 -11.86
CA ALA A 312 -17.45 1.21 -10.70
C ALA A 312 -17.50 2.71 -10.98
N THR A 313 -18.49 3.38 -10.39
CA THR A 313 -18.56 4.84 -10.33
C THR A 313 -18.08 5.27 -8.96
N GLU A 314 -16.97 6.01 -8.91
CA GLU A 314 -16.35 6.48 -7.68
C GLU A 314 -16.48 8.00 -7.55
N ALA A 315 -16.79 8.49 -6.35
CA ALA A 315 -16.72 9.90 -5.98
C ALA A 315 -15.25 10.34 -5.85
N GLY A 316 -14.89 11.37 -6.60
CA GLY A 316 -13.59 12.03 -6.55
C GLY A 316 -13.60 13.31 -5.69
N LEU A 317 -12.50 14.04 -5.75
CA LEU A 317 -12.35 15.35 -5.13
C LEU A 317 -13.46 16.31 -5.61
N PHE A 318 -14.00 17.10 -4.69
CA PHE A 318 -15.10 18.06 -4.94
C PHE A 318 -16.39 17.46 -5.53
N GLY A 319 -16.63 16.15 -5.36
CA GLY A 319 -17.87 15.47 -5.77
C GLY A 319 -17.94 15.09 -7.26
N ALA A 320 -16.86 15.28 -8.02
CA ALA A 320 -16.80 14.81 -9.41
C ALA A 320 -16.85 13.27 -9.46
N GLN A 321 -17.73 12.69 -10.27
CA GLN A 321 -17.84 11.25 -10.42
C GLN A 321 -16.90 10.74 -11.51
N THR A 322 -16.18 9.64 -11.23
CA THR A 322 -15.27 8.99 -12.18
C THR A 322 -15.63 7.53 -12.34
N THR A 323 -15.81 7.07 -13.58
CA THR A 323 -15.98 5.63 -13.87
C THR A 323 -14.61 4.97 -14.00
N ARG A 324 -14.41 3.85 -13.30
CA ARG A 324 -13.19 3.03 -13.33
C ARG A 324 -13.52 1.58 -13.63
N SER A 325 -12.64 0.93 -14.40
CA SER A 325 -12.70 -0.51 -14.69
C SER A 325 -11.59 -1.22 -13.92
N TYR A 326 -11.92 -2.37 -13.33
CA TYR A 326 -10.96 -3.27 -12.68
C TYR A 326 -11.10 -4.63 -13.35
N GLU A 327 -10.01 -5.16 -13.89
CA GLU A 327 -9.98 -6.53 -14.40
C GLU A 327 -9.15 -7.40 -13.47
N SER A 328 -9.68 -8.59 -13.16
CA SER A 328 -8.96 -9.64 -12.48
C SER A 328 -9.23 -10.95 -13.19
N LYS A 329 -8.29 -11.89 -13.09
CA LYS A 329 -8.49 -13.24 -13.61
C LYS A 329 -8.83 -14.19 -12.46
N SER A 330 -9.44 -15.31 -12.80
CA SER A 330 -9.87 -16.33 -11.85
C SER A 330 -9.90 -17.71 -12.50
N ILE A 331 -10.21 -18.73 -11.71
CA ILE A 331 -10.39 -20.12 -12.13
C ILE A 331 -11.70 -20.66 -11.55
N LEU A 332 -12.22 -21.72 -12.17
CA LEU A 332 -13.41 -22.40 -11.69
C LEU A 332 -13.02 -23.32 -10.54
N ILE A 333 -13.47 -23.02 -9.33
CA ILE A 333 -13.17 -23.81 -8.14
C ILE A 333 -14.42 -24.55 -7.69
N THR A 334 -14.31 -25.85 -7.47
CA THR A 334 -15.44 -26.70 -7.03
C THR A 334 -15.27 -27.09 -5.57
N ASP A 335 -16.32 -26.87 -4.77
CA ASP A 335 -16.36 -27.28 -3.36
C ASP A 335 -16.70 -28.77 -3.20
N ALA A 336 -16.75 -29.26 -1.95
CA ALA A 336 -17.09 -30.64 -1.66
C ALA A 336 -18.56 -31.02 -1.98
N SER A 337 -19.44 -30.05 -2.21
CA SER A 337 -20.84 -30.26 -2.59
C SER A 337 -21.06 -30.31 -4.11
N GLY A 338 -20.05 -29.95 -4.91
CA GLY A 338 -20.15 -29.83 -6.36
C GLY A 338 -20.65 -28.47 -6.85
N ALA A 339 -20.75 -27.47 -5.97
CA ALA A 339 -20.99 -26.09 -6.37
C ALA A 339 -19.68 -25.43 -6.83
N THR A 340 -19.77 -24.53 -7.81
CA THR A 340 -18.59 -23.92 -8.45
C THR A 340 -18.56 -22.42 -8.26
N TYR A 341 -17.38 -21.88 -7.98
CA TYR A 341 -17.16 -20.48 -7.65
C TYR A 341 -15.99 -19.92 -8.44
N LEU A 342 -16.00 -18.60 -8.68
CA LEU A 342 -14.81 -17.83 -9.02
C LEU A 342 -14.34 -17.09 -7.77
N VAL A 343 -13.05 -16.78 -7.71
CA VAL A 343 -12.42 -16.06 -6.60
C VAL A 343 -11.51 -14.93 -7.08
N THR A 344 -11.41 -13.86 -6.31
CA THR A 344 -10.38 -12.82 -6.51
C THR A 344 -10.10 -12.09 -5.21
N HIS A 345 -8.94 -11.44 -5.12
CA HIS A 345 -8.58 -10.60 -3.98
C HIS A 345 -9.25 -9.21 -4.10
N THR A 346 -9.81 -8.66 -3.01
CA THR A 346 -10.55 -7.37 -3.01
C THR A 346 -9.74 -6.21 -3.60
N ALA A 347 -8.42 -6.20 -3.39
CA ALA A 347 -7.50 -5.24 -4.00
C ALA A 347 -7.57 -5.13 -5.54
N ASN A 348 -8.02 -6.19 -6.24
CA ASN A 348 -8.18 -6.21 -7.70
C ASN A 348 -9.60 -5.80 -8.14
N SER A 349 -10.33 -5.10 -7.27
CA SER A 349 -11.75 -4.77 -7.45
C SER A 349 -12.07 -3.37 -6.87
N PRO A 350 -13.30 -2.86 -7.08
CA PRO A 350 -13.78 -1.65 -6.41
C PRO A 350 -13.72 -1.74 -4.87
N PHE A 351 -13.88 -2.94 -4.32
CA PHE A 351 -14.06 -3.25 -2.89
C PHE A 351 -12.76 -3.34 -2.07
N ALA A 352 -11.66 -2.80 -2.59
CA ALA A 352 -10.36 -2.80 -1.92
C ALA A 352 -10.42 -2.05 -0.58
N PHE A 353 -10.07 -2.71 0.53
CA PHE A 353 -10.15 -2.13 1.88
C PHE A 353 -9.24 -0.92 2.13
N SER A 354 -8.27 -0.65 1.25
CA SER A 354 -7.45 0.57 1.26
C SER A 354 -8.17 1.82 0.74
N LYS A 355 -9.35 1.67 0.12
CA LYS A 355 -10.19 2.79 -0.33
C LYS A 355 -11.18 3.22 0.76
N ASN A 356 -11.62 4.47 0.68
CA ASN A 356 -12.81 4.93 1.40
C ASN A 356 -14.06 4.29 0.78
N ALA A 357 -14.81 3.54 1.58
CA ALA A 357 -15.97 2.80 1.11
C ALA A 357 -17.13 3.71 0.67
N ASN A 358 -17.25 4.88 1.30
CA ASN A 358 -18.25 5.90 0.99
C ASN A 358 -18.08 6.52 -0.41
N ASN A 359 -16.91 6.36 -1.04
CA ASN A 359 -16.68 6.87 -2.38
C ASN A 359 -17.26 5.95 -3.47
N LEU A 360 -17.63 4.70 -3.17
CA LEU A 360 -18.14 3.77 -4.19
C LEU A 360 -19.65 3.94 -4.37
N LEU A 361 -20.05 4.65 -5.42
CA LEU A 361 -21.45 5.04 -5.68
C LEU A 361 -22.24 3.99 -6.47
N ALA A 362 -21.57 3.21 -7.31
CA ALA A 362 -22.15 2.11 -8.06
C ALA A 362 -21.07 1.07 -8.38
N ALA A 363 -21.45 -0.21 -8.44
CA ALA A 363 -20.59 -1.29 -8.89
C ALA A 363 -21.35 -2.34 -9.71
N SER A 364 -20.79 -2.75 -10.83
CA SER A 364 -21.23 -3.87 -11.66
C SER A 364 -20.09 -4.86 -11.87
N LEU A 365 -20.43 -6.13 -12.15
CA LEU A 365 -19.47 -7.18 -12.49
C LEU A 365 -19.97 -7.94 -13.72
N GLU A 366 -19.10 -8.07 -14.73
CA GLU A 366 -19.28 -8.98 -15.84
C GLU A 366 -18.23 -10.10 -15.75
N VAL A 367 -18.69 -11.35 -15.87
CA VAL A 367 -17.82 -12.53 -15.96
C VAL A 367 -17.70 -12.95 -17.42
N SER A 368 -16.47 -13.12 -17.91
CA SER A 368 -16.17 -13.78 -19.18
C SER A 368 -15.65 -15.19 -18.90
N LEU A 369 -16.35 -16.20 -19.39
CA LEU A 369 -16.04 -17.62 -19.22
C LEU A 369 -15.97 -18.28 -20.60
N GLY A 370 -14.75 -18.51 -21.09
CA GLY A 370 -14.52 -18.81 -22.50
C GLY A 370 -15.17 -17.74 -23.40
N ASN A 371 -15.98 -18.20 -24.37
CA ASN A 371 -16.70 -17.33 -25.32
C ASN A 371 -18.00 -16.72 -24.76
N ARG A 372 -18.37 -16.99 -23.50
CA ARG A 372 -19.61 -16.47 -22.88
C ARG A 372 -19.28 -15.28 -21.98
N ARG A 373 -20.15 -14.26 -22.00
CA ARG A 373 -20.12 -13.13 -21.06
C ARG A 373 -21.50 -12.96 -20.43
N PHE A 374 -21.53 -12.71 -19.12
CA PHE A 374 -22.78 -12.50 -18.38
C PHE A 374 -22.57 -11.58 -17.18
N PRO A 375 -23.56 -10.75 -16.83
CA PRO A 375 -23.52 -9.93 -15.63
C PRO A 375 -23.74 -10.79 -14.39
N VAL A 376 -23.15 -10.36 -13.27
CA VAL A 376 -23.31 -10.95 -11.94
C VAL A 376 -24.03 -9.95 -11.04
N SER A 377 -25.08 -10.39 -10.36
CA SER A 377 -25.92 -9.55 -9.50
C SER A 377 -25.45 -9.46 -8.05
N GLN A 378 -24.60 -10.39 -7.57
CA GLN A 378 -24.13 -10.40 -6.19
C GLN A 378 -22.75 -11.05 -6.05
N ILE A 379 -22.00 -10.63 -5.03
CA ILE A 379 -20.70 -11.20 -4.66
C ILE A 379 -20.64 -11.49 -3.16
N GLY A 380 -19.91 -12.53 -2.78
CA GLY A 380 -19.64 -12.87 -1.38
C GLY A 380 -18.24 -12.44 -0.95
N PHE A 381 -18.11 -11.99 0.31
CA PHE A 381 -16.83 -11.85 0.99
C PHE A 381 -16.59 -13.11 1.82
N LEU A 382 -15.45 -13.78 1.66
CA LEU A 382 -15.19 -15.08 2.27
C LEU A 382 -15.18 -14.99 3.81
N SER A 383 -15.78 -15.98 4.47
CA SER A 383 -15.83 -16.07 5.93
C SER A 383 -14.45 -16.27 6.55
N THR A 384 -13.57 -17.06 5.94
CA THR A 384 -12.22 -17.34 6.46
C THR A 384 -11.36 -16.08 6.53
N ASP A 385 -11.30 -15.33 5.42
CA ASP A 385 -10.67 -14.01 5.31
C ASP A 385 -11.46 -13.13 4.32
N PRO A 386 -12.04 -12.00 4.75
CA PRO A 386 -12.87 -11.16 3.88
C PRO A 386 -12.07 -10.37 2.82
N ARG A 387 -10.73 -10.43 2.80
CA ARG A 387 -9.93 -9.93 1.69
C ARG A 387 -10.13 -10.73 0.40
N ILE A 388 -10.76 -11.91 0.48
CA ILE A 388 -11.11 -12.72 -0.69
C ILE A 388 -12.60 -12.52 -1.03
N LEU A 389 -12.85 -12.12 -2.27
CA LEU A 389 -14.17 -12.15 -2.90
C LEU A 389 -14.38 -13.50 -3.57
N PHE A 390 -15.62 -13.99 -3.52
CA PHE A 390 -16.06 -15.12 -4.31
C PHE A 390 -17.38 -14.86 -5.03
N VAL A 391 -17.57 -15.54 -6.15
CA VAL A 391 -18.72 -15.40 -7.04
C VAL A 391 -19.30 -16.79 -7.31
N PRO A 392 -20.50 -17.12 -6.81
CA PRO A 392 -21.15 -18.39 -7.11
C PRO A 392 -21.56 -18.45 -8.58
N LEU A 393 -21.23 -19.55 -9.26
CA LEU A 393 -21.62 -19.81 -10.65
C LEU A 393 -22.76 -20.83 -10.72
N PRO A 394 -23.82 -20.59 -11.53
CA PRO A 394 -24.79 -21.63 -11.84
C PRO A 394 -24.14 -22.79 -12.59
N GLN A 395 -24.40 -24.04 -12.18
CA GLN A 395 -23.82 -25.24 -12.82
C GLN A 395 -24.05 -25.28 -14.34
N SER A 396 -25.22 -24.85 -14.80
CA SER A 396 -25.56 -24.77 -16.24
C SER A 396 -24.68 -23.82 -17.06
N VAL A 397 -23.98 -22.86 -16.42
CA VAL A 397 -22.98 -22.00 -17.06
C VAL A 397 -21.63 -22.69 -17.13
N VAL A 398 -21.26 -23.43 -16.07
CA VAL A 398 -20.01 -24.19 -15.95
C VAL A 398 -19.98 -25.34 -16.95
N GLU A 399 -21.00 -26.20 -16.97
CA GLU A 399 -21.12 -27.33 -17.92
C GLU A 399 -21.03 -26.88 -19.38
N ARG A 400 -21.65 -25.74 -19.70
CA ARG A 400 -21.67 -25.14 -21.05
C ARG A 400 -20.41 -24.34 -21.41
N SER A 401 -19.43 -24.26 -20.51
CA SER A 401 -18.14 -23.61 -20.77
C SER A 401 -17.13 -24.58 -21.38
N GLY A 402 -17.23 -25.88 -21.07
CA GLY A 402 -16.24 -26.89 -21.43
C GLY A 402 -14.90 -26.74 -20.69
N LEU A 403 -14.82 -25.86 -19.69
CA LEU A 403 -13.62 -25.65 -18.89
C LEU A 403 -13.58 -26.64 -17.71
N GLU A 404 -12.39 -27.09 -17.37
CA GLU A 404 -12.14 -27.90 -16.19
C GLU A 404 -12.24 -27.07 -14.90
N THR A 405 -12.51 -27.76 -13.79
CA THR A 405 -12.54 -27.15 -12.45
C THR A 405 -11.41 -27.65 -11.56
N PHE A 406 -11.05 -26.82 -10.58
CA PHE A 406 -10.05 -27.11 -9.56
C PHE A 406 -10.78 -27.45 -8.25
N PRO A 407 -10.75 -28.69 -7.75
CA PRO A 407 -11.39 -29.05 -6.50
C PRO A 407 -10.65 -28.43 -5.31
N LEU A 408 -11.36 -28.09 -4.23
CA LEU A 408 -10.75 -27.61 -2.99
C LEU A 408 -9.84 -28.65 -2.33
N ALA A 409 -8.66 -28.22 -1.90
CA ALA A 409 -7.70 -29.03 -1.14
C ALA A 409 -8.16 -29.16 0.33
N GLN A 410 -8.85 -30.25 0.66
CA GLN A 410 -9.36 -30.50 2.02
C GLN A 410 -8.26 -30.66 3.08
N GLN A 411 -7.09 -31.17 2.70
CA GLN A 411 -5.94 -31.39 3.59
C GLN A 411 -4.64 -31.01 2.85
N PRO A 412 -4.34 -29.70 2.68
CA PRO A 412 -3.17 -29.27 1.92
C PRO A 412 -1.86 -29.77 2.55
N GLU A 413 -1.82 -29.85 3.89
CA GLU A 413 -0.68 -30.33 4.71
C GLU A 413 -0.21 -31.76 4.43
N ARG A 414 -0.98 -32.57 3.66
CA ARG A 414 -0.47 -33.85 3.13
C ARG A 414 0.70 -33.66 2.17
N TRP A 415 0.94 -32.42 1.72
CA TRP A 415 2.07 -32.02 0.88
C TRP A 415 3.00 -31.07 1.64
N GLU A 416 4.30 -31.28 1.50
CA GLU A 416 5.34 -30.41 2.10
C GLU A 416 5.53 -29.08 1.33
N GLU A 417 5.05 -29.03 0.08
CA GLU A 417 5.21 -27.89 -0.83
C GLU A 417 3.91 -27.63 -1.61
N ALA A 418 3.66 -26.35 -1.89
CA ALA A 418 2.62 -25.88 -2.78
C ALA A 418 3.22 -25.43 -4.12
N VAL A 419 2.43 -25.52 -5.18
CA VAL A 419 2.68 -24.82 -6.44
C VAL A 419 1.96 -23.49 -6.37
N LEU A 420 2.71 -22.39 -6.44
CA LEU A 420 2.16 -21.04 -6.54
C LEU A 420 2.13 -20.61 -8.00
N VAL A 421 1.01 -20.03 -8.42
CA VAL A 421 0.82 -19.49 -9.77
C VAL A 421 0.48 -18.02 -9.68
N LYS A 422 1.19 -17.20 -10.46
CA LYS A 422 0.95 -15.75 -10.55
C LYS A 422 -0.43 -15.45 -11.09
N ASN A 423 -1.12 -14.47 -10.49
CA ASN A 423 -2.44 -14.07 -11.00
C ASN A 423 -2.39 -13.41 -12.39
N ASP A 424 -1.24 -12.86 -12.78
CA ASP A 424 -1.00 -12.24 -14.09
C ASP A 424 -0.43 -13.22 -15.15
N GLU A 425 -0.37 -14.52 -14.85
CA GLU A 425 0.18 -15.57 -15.72
C GLU A 425 1.68 -15.43 -16.07
N SER A 426 2.41 -14.50 -15.43
CA SER A 426 3.83 -14.28 -15.74
C SER A 426 4.75 -15.44 -15.35
N ASN A 427 4.46 -16.11 -14.23
CA ASN A 427 5.33 -17.17 -13.69
C ASN A 427 4.57 -18.16 -12.77
N PHE A 428 5.22 -19.27 -12.47
CA PHE A 428 4.81 -20.26 -11.46
C PHE A 428 6.05 -20.79 -10.72
N GLY A 429 5.86 -21.32 -9.51
CA GLY A 429 6.97 -21.82 -8.70
C GLY A 429 6.52 -22.79 -7.62
N ARG A 430 7.49 -23.43 -6.96
CA ARG A 430 7.28 -24.22 -5.74
C ARG A 430 7.74 -23.44 -4.52
N THR A 431 7.00 -23.60 -3.44
CA THR A 431 7.35 -23.09 -2.11
C THR A 431 7.03 -24.17 -1.09
N GLY A 432 7.90 -24.36 -0.11
CA GLY A 432 7.52 -25.07 1.11
C GLY A 432 6.44 -24.26 1.82
N PHE A 433 5.60 -24.89 2.65
CA PHE A 433 4.69 -24.12 3.50
C PHE A 433 4.47 -24.79 4.85
N ARG A 434 4.09 -23.97 5.83
CA ARG A 434 3.73 -24.43 7.17
C ARG A 434 2.47 -23.74 7.66
N ARG A 435 1.61 -24.47 8.38
CA ARG A 435 0.45 -23.89 9.05
C ARG A 435 0.90 -22.86 10.07
N LEU A 436 0.30 -21.66 10.05
CA LEU A 436 0.70 -20.59 10.96
C LEU A 436 0.13 -20.84 12.36
N THR A 437 1.01 -20.93 13.37
CA THR A 437 0.64 -21.17 14.78
C THR A 437 -0.30 -20.11 15.37
N GLU A 438 -0.24 -18.87 14.86
CA GLU A 438 -1.09 -17.76 15.31
C GLU A 438 -2.51 -17.78 14.70
N SER A 439 -2.74 -18.55 13.63
CA SER A 439 -4.06 -18.69 13.02
C SER A 439 -4.10 -19.85 12.04
N GLU A 440 -4.85 -20.91 12.38
CA GLU A 440 -5.07 -22.09 11.54
C GLU A 440 -5.65 -21.78 10.14
N ARG A 441 -6.19 -20.58 9.93
CA ARG A 441 -6.74 -20.13 8.65
C ARG A 441 -5.69 -19.83 7.57
N PHE A 442 -4.40 -19.72 7.93
CA PHE A 442 -3.34 -19.34 7.00
C PHE A 442 -2.20 -20.35 6.97
N LEU A 443 -1.66 -20.56 5.77
CA LEU A 443 -0.35 -21.17 5.56
C LEU A 443 0.66 -20.06 5.35
N LYS A 444 1.77 -20.12 6.07
CA LYS A 444 2.95 -19.34 5.74
C LYS A 444 3.71 -20.07 4.63
N MET A 445 3.93 -19.38 3.52
CA MET A 445 4.80 -19.78 2.42
C MET A 445 6.25 -19.58 2.88
N ASP A 446 7.05 -20.63 2.84
CA ASP A 446 8.47 -20.55 3.13
C ASP A 446 9.18 -19.99 1.89
N ARG A 447 9.64 -18.74 2.00
CA ARG A 447 10.58 -18.19 1.02
C ARG A 447 11.83 -19.06 1.02
N PRO A 448 12.28 -19.58 -0.14
CA PRO A 448 13.53 -20.30 -0.21
C PRO A 448 14.66 -19.39 0.30
N ALA A 449 15.54 -19.93 1.14
CA ALA A 449 16.68 -19.18 1.63
C ALA A 449 17.55 -18.70 0.45
N LEU A 450 18.03 -17.45 0.53
CA LEU A 450 18.95 -16.85 -0.44
C LEU A 450 20.12 -17.81 -0.72
N GLY A 451 20.12 -18.45 -1.89
CA GLY A 451 21.09 -19.48 -2.26
C GLY A 451 20.57 -20.60 -3.17
N GLN A 452 19.25 -20.78 -3.33
CA GLN A 452 18.68 -21.72 -4.31
C GLN A 452 18.15 -20.98 -5.56
N LEU A 453 18.27 -21.63 -6.73
CA LEU A 453 18.10 -21.12 -8.09
C LEU A 453 16.64 -20.77 -8.48
N PHE A 454 15.91 -20.05 -7.63
CA PHE A 454 14.49 -19.70 -7.80
C PHE A 454 14.19 -18.21 -7.50
N ALA A 455 15.16 -17.32 -7.75
CA ALA A 455 15.03 -15.89 -7.49
C ALA A 455 13.88 -15.19 -8.26
N ASP A 456 13.38 -15.82 -9.34
CA ASP A 456 12.34 -15.26 -10.21
C ASP A 456 10.89 -15.48 -9.70
N PHE A 457 10.69 -16.18 -8.58
CA PHE A 457 9.37 -16.35 -7.95
C PHE A 457 9.20 -15.54 -6.66
N ALA A 458 9.19 -14.21 -6.79
CA ALA A 458 8.80 -13.31 -5.69
C ALA A 458 7.28 -13.33 -5.50
N SER A 459 6.76 -14.18 -4.62
CA SER A 459 5.32 -14.34 -4.31
C SER A 459 4.61 -13.01 -4.02
N SER A 460 3.40 -12.84 -4.57
CA SER A 460 2.63 -11.59 -4.49
C SER A 460 1.18 -11.80 -4.07
N ARG A 461 0.60 -10.74 -3.50
CA ARG A 461 -0.82 -10.70 -3.11
C ARG A 461 -1.72 -10.96 -4.31
N GLY A 462 -2.63 -11.92 -4.18
CA GLY A 462 -3.53 -12.36 -5.24
C GLY A 462 -3.03 -13.58 -6.00
N ASP A 463 -1.79 -14.03 -5.81
CA ASP A 463 -1.31 -15.30 -6.37
C ASP A 463 -2.11 -16.49 -5.82
N LEU A 464 -2.24 -17.54 -6.63
CA LEU A 464 -3.07 -18.71 -6.31
C LEU A 464 -2.18 -19.88 -5.89
N ALA A 465 -2.58 -20.57 -4.82
CA ALA A 465 -1.86 -21.70 -4.25
C ALA A 465 -2.56 -23.03 -4.57
N PHE A 466 -1.79 -24.02 -5.03
CA PHE A 466 -2.25 -25.35 -5.39
C PHE A 466 -1.41 -26.44 -4.73
N THR A 467 -2.01 -27.60 -4.49
CA THR A 467 -1.28 -28.82 -4.14
C THR A 467 -0.59 -29.43 -5.37
N LYS A 468 0.33 -30.38 -5.17
CA LYS A 468 0.98 -31.11 -6.27
C LYS A 468 0.02 -31.94 -7.12
N ASN A 469 -1.19 -32.24 -6.65
CA ASN A 469 -2.25 -32.90 -7.43
C ASN A 469 -3.32 -31.92 -7.95
N SER A 470 -2.98 -30.64 -8.17
CA SER A 470 -3.84 -29.65 -8.84
C SER A 470 -5.16 -29.33 -8.09
N GLN A 471 -5.17 -29.50 -6.76
CA GLN A 471 -6.25 -29.06 -5.90
C GLN A 471 -5.98 -27.63 -5.43
N PHE A 472 -7.00 -26.78 -5.42
CA PHE A 472 -6.86 -25.38 -5.05
C PHE A 472 -6.85 -25.24 -3.52
N ILE A 473 -5.81 -24.60 -2.98
CA ILE A 473 -5.64 -24.34 -1.55
C ILE A 473 -6.26 -22.99 -1.17
N GLY A 474 -6.03 -21.96 -1.98
CA GLY A 474 -6.48 -20.61 -1.72
C GLY A 474 -5.64 -19.52 -2.38
N ILE A 475 -5.73 -18.29 -1.86
CA ILE A 475 -5.10 -17.09 -2.43
C ILE A 475 -4.14 -16.47 -1.42
N LEU A 476 -3.03 -15.92 -1.91
CA LEU A 476 -2.12 -15.10 -1.12
C LEU A 476 -2.75 -13.76 -0.75
N THR A 477 -2.86 -13.48 0.55
CA THR A 477 -3.37 -12.21 1.10
C THR A 477 -2.30 -11.13 1.17
N ASP A 478 -1.04 -11.54 1.19
CA ASP A 478 0.16 -10.70 1.12
C ASP A 478 1.25 -11.42 0.28
N SER A 479 2.54 -11.30 0.62
CA SER A 479 3.63 -11.97 -0.11
C SER A 479 4.18 -13.23 0.59
N GLU A 480 3.70 -13.55 1.79
CA GLU A 480 4.14 -14.68 2.63
C GLU A 480 2.97 -15.57 3.08
N HIS A 481 1.72 -15.09 3.11
CA HIS A 481 0.59 -15.84 3.66
C HIS A 481 -0.48 -16.13 2.62
N ALA A 482 -0.87 -17.41 2.51
CA ALA A 482 -2.05 -17.86 1.79
C ALA A 482 -3.17 -18.20 2.77
N VAL A 483 -4.39 -17.70 2.52
CA VAL A 483 -5.57 -18.18 3.25
C VAL A 483 -5.96 -19.56 2.72
N VAL A 484 -6.30 -20.50 3.60
CA VAL A 484 -6.81 -21.82 3.21
C VAL A 484 -8.32 -21.78 3.09
N ILE A 485 -8.84 -22.12 1.92
CA ILE A 485 -10.25 -22.09 1.60
C ILE A 485 -10.81 -23.50 1.68
N ASN A 486 -11.44 -23.82 2.81
CA ASN A 486 -12.09 -25.12 3.02
C ASN A 486 -13.52 -25.16 2.43
N ASP A 487 -14.20 -24.01 2.40
CA ASP A 487 -15.59 -23.84 1.96
C ASP A 487 -15.88 -22.36 1.61
N PHE A 488 -16.94 -22.09 0.84
CA PHE A 488 -17.34 -20.78 0.32
C PHE A 488 -18.48 -20.12 1.11
N LEU A 489 -18.30 -20.02 2.43
CA LEU A 489 -19.24 -19.33 3.31
C LEU A 489 -19.05 -17.81 3.24
N ALA A 490 -20.15 -17.06 3.20
CA ALA A 490 -20.13 -15.59 3.15
C ALA A 490 -20.05 -14.95 4.57
N SER A 491 -19.07 -14.07 4.79
CA SER A 491 -19.06 -13.12 5.92
C SER A 491 -20.02 -11.94 5.67
N ALA A 492 -20.26 -11.63 4.39
CA ALA A 492 -21.17 -10.61 3.89
C ALA A 492 -21.45 -10.90 2.41
N VAL A 493 -22.57 -10.38 1.90
CA VAL A 493 -22.92 -10.41 0.48
C VAL A 493 -23.24 -8.99 0.05
N THR A 494 -22.66 -8.54 -1.06
CA THR A 494 -22.98 -7.23 -1.66
C THR A 494 -23.74 -7.45 -2.97
N GLN A 495 -24.89 -6.79 -3.09
CA GLN A 495 -25.66 -6.72 -4.33
C GLN A 495 -25.01 -5.71 -5.30
N LEU A 496 -25.10 -5.98 -6.60
CA LEU A 496 -24.47 -5.23 -7.68
C LEU A 496 -25.51 -4.72 -8.69
N ASN A 497 -25.05 -3.87 -9.61
CA ASN A 497 -25.86 -3.28 -10.69
C ASN A 497 -26.99 -2.41 -10.08
N ALA A 498 -28.22 -2.53 -10.58
CA ALA A 498 -29.37 -1.75 -10.12
C ALA A 498 -29.73 -1.95 -8.63
N ASN A 499 -29.26 -3.03 -8.00
CA ASN A 499 -29.51 -3.34 -6.59
C ASN A 499 -28.35 -2.92 -5.67
N PHE A 500 -27.33 -2.22 -6.19
CA PHE A 500 -26.21 -1.75 -5.39
C PHE A 500 -26.66 -0.64 -4.41
N ASN A 501 -26.44 -0.85 -3.11
CA ASN A 501 -26.72 0.13 -2.06
C ASN A 501 -25.41 0.67 -1.48
N THR A 502 -25.16 1.97 -1.67
CA THR A 502 -23.95 2.67 -1.23
C THR A 502 -23.76 2.65 0.29
N GLU A 503 -24.82 2.90 1.07
CA GLU A 503 -24.75 2.99 2.53
C GLU A 503 -24.52 1.61 3.16
N GLU A 504 -25.27 0.60 2.71
CA GLU A 504 -25.12 -0.79 3.16
C GLU A 504 -23.75 -1.37 2.77
N ASN A 505 -23.27 -1.05 1.57
CA ASN A 505 -21.92 -1.43 1.14
C ASN A 505 -20.84 -0.73 1.98
N ALA A 506 -20.97 0.57 2.28
CA ALA A 506 -20.01 1.29 3.11
C ALA A 506 -19.91 0.67 4.52
N ALA A 507 -21.05 0.49 5.19
CA ALA A 507 -21.11 -0.17 6.50
C ALA A 507 -20.56 -1.61 6.47
N THR A 508 -20.82 -2.35 5.38
CA THR A 508 -20.27 -3.69 5.17
C THR A 508 -18.75 -3.68 5.04
N ILE A 509 -18.19 -2.83 4.18
CA ILE A 509 -16.74 -2.74 3.94
C ILE A 509 -16.01 -2.29 5.21
N ASP A 510 -16.54 -1.32 5.95
CA ASP A 510 -15.91 -0.84 7.17
C ASP A 510 -15.89 -1.94 8.25
N ARG A 511 -17.01 -2.63 8.48
CA ARG A 511 -17.09 -3.81 9.38
C ARG A 511 -16.11 -4.93 8.99
N LEU A 512 -15.92 -5.17 7.68
CA LEU A 512 -14.97 -6.17 7.20
C LEU A 512 -13.51 -5.69 7.32
N ARG A 513 -13.24 -4.39 7.14
CA ARG A 513 -11.92 -3.78 7.37
C ARG A 513 -11.51 -3.93 8.85
N ASP A 514 -12.42 -3.65 9.78
CA ASP A 514 -12.17 -3.79 11.22
C ASP A 514 -11.82 -5.25 11.57
N ARG A 515 -12.53 -6.22 10.97
CA ARG A 515 -12.26 -7.65 11.14
C ARG A 515 -10.87 -8.06 10.62
N VAL A 516 -10.36 -7.42 9.56
CA VAL A 516 -8.97 -7.62 9.08
C VAL A 516 -7.97 -6.96 10.04
N GLN A 517 -8.28 -5.78 10.57
CA GLN A 517 -7.43 -5.10 11.56
C GLN A 517 -7.31 -5.88 12.88
N GLN A 518 -8.27 -6.74 13.21
CA GLN A 518 -8.21 -7.66 14.36
C GLN A 518 -7.32 -8.90 14.12
N LEU A 519 -6.79 -9.13 12.91
CA LEU A 519 -5.85 -10.22 12.65
C LEU A 519 -4.50 -10.01 13.37
N PRO A 520 -3.75 -11.10 13.66
CA PRO A 520 -2.38 -11.02 14.16
C PRO A 520 -1.51 -10.14 13.25
N ALA A 521 -0.61 -9.36 13.86
CA ALA A 521 0.16 -8.32 13.17
C ALA A 521 1.02 -8.84 12.00
N LYS A 522 1.33 -10.14 11.96
CA LYS A 522 2.10 -10.77 10.87
C LYS A 522 1.30 -10.97 9.58
N ILE A 523 -0.03 -11.00 9.63
CA ILE A 523 -0.93 -11.36 8.51
C ILE A 523 -1.89 -10.23 8.13
N ARG A 524 -1.75 -9.06 8.77
CA ARG A 524 -2.65 -7.92 8.64
C ARG A 524 -2.30 -7.08 7.41
#